data_AF-A0A356WFF4-F1
#
_entry.id   AF-A0A356WFF4-F1
#
_cell.length_a   1.000
_cell.length_b   1.000
_cell.length_c   1.000
_cell.angle_alpha   90.00
_cell.angle_beta   90.00
_cell.angle_gamma   90.00
#
_symmetry.space_group_name_H-M   'P 1'
#
loop_
_entity.id
_entity.type
_entity.pdbx_description
1 polymer ?
#
loop_
_entity_poly.entity_id
_entity_poly.type
_entity_poly.pdbx_seq_one_letter_code
_entity_poly.pdbx_strand_id
1 'polypeptide(L)'
;MASDNGDAKKDALRQQILDLTAQYYDEAFSKKPFLGGISQIPVSGKVFDGDELRNLVDSSLDFWLTTGRYAHEFEEEFAKVMGVKHAMLCNSGSSANLLAVSALKSERLGDRALVDGDEVITLAAGFPTTVNPIVQNRLVPVFIDCE
;
A
#
# COMPACT_ATOMS: atom_id res chain seq x y z
N MET A 1 28.82 14.47 -28.63
CA MET A 1 27.47 15.00 -28.90
C MET A 1 26.66 13.98 -29.71
N ALA A 2 26.36 12.83 -29.12
CA ALA A 2 25.59 11.75 -29.77
C ALA A 2 24.57 11.12 -28.78
N SER A 3 24.18 11.87 -27.75
CA SER A 3 23.29 11.42 -26.67
C SER A 3 21.83 11.86 -26.83
N ASP A 4 21.53 12.82 -27.71
CA ASP A 4 20.22 13.49 -27.72
C ASP A 4 19.13 12.70 -28.48
N ASN A 5 19.51 11.92 -29.50
CA ASN A 5 18.55 11.25 -30.38
C ASN A 5 18.12 9.85 -29.86
N GLY A 6 18.89 9.27 -28.94
CA GLY A 6 18.60 7.96 -28.34
C GLY A 6 17.53 8.04 -27.25
N ASP A 7 17.60 9.07 -26.43
CA ASP A 7 16.64 9.32 -25.34
C ASP A 7 15.28 9.73 -25.90
N ALA A 8 15.24 10.58 -26.93
CA ALA A 8 13.99 10.96 -27.61
C ALA A 8 13.21 9.75 -28.19
N LYS A 9 13.91 8.77 -28.78
CA LYS A 9 13.27 7.55 -29.29
C LYS A 9 12.75 6.66 -28.15
N LYS A 10 13.51 6.53 -27.07
CA LYS A 10 13.11 5.75 -25.89
C LYS A 10 11.85 6.35 -25.25
N ASP A 11 11.80 7.67 -25.09
CA ASP A 11 10.66 8.36 -24.47
C ASP A 11 9.41 8.27 -25.35
N ALA A 12 9.56 8.40 -26.68
CA ALA A 12 8.46 8.18 -27.62
C ALA A 12 7.89 6.75 -27.55
N LEU A 13 8.76 5.74 -27.47
CA LEU A 13 8.32 4.34 -27.30
C LEU A 13 7.62 4.12 -25.96
N ARG A 14 8.15 4.70 -24.87
CA ARG A 14 7.50 4.65 -23.56
C ARG A 14 6.10 5.25 -23.63
N GLN A 15 5.94 6.45 -24.20
CA GLN A 15 4.63 7.08 -24.34
C GLN A 15 3.66 6.21 -25.15
N GLN A 16 4.10 5.65 -26.29
CA GLN A 16 3.27 4.76 -27.10
C GLN A 16 2.81 3.52 -26.32
N ILE A 17 3.68 2.93 -25.50
CA ILE A 17 3.33 1.78 -24.64
C ILE A 17 2.25 2.19 -23.62
N LEU A 18 2.38 3.37 -23.00
CA LEU A 18 1.40 3.85 -22.03
C LEU A 18 0.05 4.16 -22.67
N ASP A 19 0.04 4.74 -23.87
CA ASP A 19 -1.19 5.03 -24.61
C ASP A 19 -1.91 3.73 -25.03
N LEU A 20 -1.17 2.73 -25.49
CA LEU A 20 -1.72 1.40 -25.81
C LEU A 20 -2.21 0.67 -24.54
N THR A 21 -1.55 0.88 -23.40
CA THR A 21 -1.99 0.33 -22.11
C THR A 21 -3.32 0.92 -21.68
N ALA A 22 -3.53 2.23 -21.88
CA ALA A 22 -4.81 2.89 -21.61
C ALA A 22 -5.93 2.34 -22.52
N GLN A 23 -5.67 2.22 -23.82
CA GLN A 23 -6.62 1.64 -24.78
C GLN A 23 -6.97 0.19 -24.42
N TYR A 24 -5.98 -0.60 -23.98
CA TYR A 24 -6.23 -1.96 -23.49
C TYR A 24 -7.17 -1.98 -22.28
N TYR A 25 -7.01 -1.02 -21.35
CA TYR A 25 -7.89 -0.94 -20.19
C TYR A 25 -9.36 -0.77 -20.61
N ASP A 26 -9.63 0.17 -21.52
CA ASP A 26 -11.00 0.48 -21.96
C ASP A 26 -11.70 -0.73 -22.58
N GLU A 27 -10.97 -1.52 -23.37
CA GLU A 27 -11.50 -2.73 -24.01
C GLU A 27 -11.64 -3.90 -23.01
N ALA A 28 -10.62 -4.17 -22.20
CA ALA A 28 -10.56 -5.34 -21.33
C ALA A 28 -11.42 -5.21 -20.06
N PHE A 29 -11.64 -4.00 -19.57
CA PHE A 29 -12.31 -3.73 -18.29
C PHE A 29 -13.56 -2.84 -18.44
N SER A 30 -14.20 -2.87 -19.61
CA SER A 30 -15.44 -2.14 -19.87
C SER A 30 -16.53 -2.39 -18.82
N LYS A 31 -17.22 -1.31 -18.41
CA LYS A 31 -18.28 -1.35 -17.40
C LYS A 31 -19.46 -2.18 -17.92
N LYS A 32 -19.86 -3.18 -17.15
CA LYS A 32 -21.06 -3.98 -17.40
C LYS A 32 -22.26 -3.35 -16.68
N PRO A 33 -23.44 -3.23 -17.33
CA PRO A 33 -24.63 -2.73 -16.66
C PRO A 33 -25.05 -3.69 -15.54
N PHE A 34 -25.60 -3.14 -14.47
CA PHE A 34 -26.20 -3.93 -13.40
C PHE A 34 -27.51 -4.55 -13.87
N LEU A 35 -27.68 -5.85 -13.63
CA LEU A 35 -28.88 -6.62 -13.95
C LEU A 35 -29.41 -7.25 -12.66
N GLY A 36 -30.58 -6.79 -12.21
CA GLY A 36 -31.23 -7.27 -10.99
C GLY A 36 -31.46 -8.78 -11.03
N GLY A 37 -31.10 -9.47 -9.93
CA GLY A 37 -31.20 -10.93 -9.82
C GLY A 37 -30.14 -11.72 -10.58
N ILE A 38 -29.24 -11.07 -11.33
CA ILE A 38 -28.19 -11.72 -12.13
C ILE A 38 -26.80 -11.23 -11.72
N SER A 39 -26.60 -9.91 -11.66
CA SER A 39 -25.31 -9.32 -11.31
C SER A 39 -24.91 -9.68 -9.88
N GLN A 40 -23.66 -10.11 -9.72
CA GLN A 40 -23.06 -10.35 -8.41
C GLN A 40 -22.86 -9.02 -7.67
N ILE A 41 -23.13 -9.03 -6.37
CA ILE A 41 -22.92 -7.88 -5.48
C ILE A 41 -21.92 -8.34 -4.40
N PRO A 42 -20.60 -8.34 -4.71
CA PRO A 42 -19.60 -8.71 -3.73
C PRO A 42 -19.51 -7.65 -2.62
N VAL A 43 -19.18 -8.08 -1.40
CA VAL A 43 -19.03 -7.18 -0.23
C VAL A 43 -17.77 -6.32 -0.30
N SER A 44 -16.84 -6.64 -1.20
CA SER A 44 -15.62 -5.88 -1.46
C SER A 44 -15.11 -6.11 -2.90
N GLY A 45 -14.24 -5.23 -3.37
CA GLY A 45 -13.62 -5.33 -4.68
C GLY A 45 -12.65 -4.20 -4.94
N LYS A 46 -11.72 -4.41 -5.89
CA LYS A 46 -10.85 -3.34 -6.38
C LYS A 46 -11.57 -2.56 -7.48
N VAL A 47 -11.41 -1.25 -7.45
CA VAL A 47 -11.82 -0.34 -8.52
C VAL A 47 -10.54 0.38 -8.94
N PHE A 48 -10.25 0.33 -10.23
CA PHE A 48 -9.06 0.90 -10.83
C PHE A 48 -9.42 1.30 -12.26
N ASP A 49 -8.65 2.19 -12.85
CA ASP A 49 -8.77 2.65 -14.22
C ASP A 49 -7.47 2.52 -15.03
N GLY A 50 -7.44 3.18 -16.18
CA GLY A 50 -6.29 3.17 -17.08
C GLY A 50 -5.04 3.77 -16.44
N ASP A 51 -5.17 4.69 -15.49
CA ASP A 51 -4.02 5.33 -14.85
C ASP A 51 -3.28 4.37 -13.91
N GLU A 52 -3.99 3.51 -13.16
CA GLU A 52 -3.33 2.44 -12.41
C GLU A 52 -2.52 1.51 -13.33
N LEU A 53 -3.08 1.09 -14.46
CA LEU A 53 -2.39 0.21 -15.41
C LEU A 53 -1.19 0.91 -16.04
N ARG A 54 -1.32 2.18 -16.40
CA ARG A 54 -0.21 2.99 -16.93
C ARG A 54 0.92 3.11 -15.93
N ASN A 55 0.63 3.40 -14.66
CA ASN A 55 1.65 3.51 -13.61
C ASN A 55 2.37 2.17 -13.36
N LEU A 56 1.63 1.05 -13.38
CA LEU A 56 2.23 -0.30 -13.29
C LEU A 56 3.19 -0.58 -14.46
N VAL A 57 2.80 -0.24 -15.69
CA VAL A 57 3.65 -0.44 -16.86
C VAL A 57 4.83 0.53 -16.86
N ASP A 58 4.62 1.80 -16.53
CA ASP A 58 5.69 2.80 -16.51
C ASP A 58 6.77 2.46 -15.47
N SER A 59 6.35 2.01 -14.28
CA SER A 59 7.29 1.49 -13.26
C SER A 59 8.04 0.24 -13.73
N SER A 60 7.38 -0.65 -14.48
CA SER A 60 8.02 -1.83 -15.07
C SER A 60 9.07 -1.45 -16.13
N LEU A 61 8.83 -0.38 -16.90
CA LEU A 61 9.76 0.13 -17.91
C LEU A 61 11.00 0.80 -17.30
N ASP A 62 10.97 1.19 -16.03
CA ASP A 62 12.19 1.63 -15.31
C ASP A 62 13.11 0.45 -15.00
N PHE A 63 12.53 -0.74 -14.84
CA PHE A 63 13.19 -1.95 -14.37
C PHE A 63 13.94 -1.75 -13.02
N TRP A 64 13.52 -0.75 -12.25
CA TRP A 64 13.95 -0.54 -10.86
C TRP A 64 12.96 -1.27 -9.95
N LEU A 65 13.30 -2.50 -9.57
CA LEU A 65 12.36 -3.44 -8.94
C LEU A 65 12.20 -3.23 -7.43
N THR A 66 13.09 -2.47 -6.80
CA THR A 66 12.98 -2.11 -5.38
C THR A 66 12.22 -0.79 -5.24
N THR A 67 11.95 -0.36 -4.00
CA THR A 67 11.35 0.95 -3.74
C THR A 67 12.18 2.06 -4.40
N GLY A 68 11.49 2.95 -5.13
CA GLY A 68 12.10 4.01 -5.94
C GLY A 68 11.15 5.19 -6.10
N ARG A 69 11.15 5.85 -7.26
CA ARG A 69 10.41 7.09 -7.49
C ARG A 69 8.94 7.04 -7.07
N TYR A 70 8.23 5.98 -7.46
CA TYR A 70 6.80 5.82 -7.14
C TYR A 70 6.54 5.60 -5.65
N ALA A 71 7.42 4.89 -4.95
CA ALA A 71 7.28 4.68 -3.52
C ALA A 71 7.48 6.01 -2.77
N HIS A 72 8.49 6.79 -3.16
CA HIS A 72 8.77 8.08 -2.55
C HIS A 72 7.65 9.09 -2.80
N GLU A 73 7.20 9.22 -4.05
CA GLU A 73 6.06 10.06 -4.42
C GLU A 73 4.80 9.68 -3.66
N PHE A 74 4.48 8.37 -3.61
CA PHE A 74 3.32 7.88 -2.87
C PHE A 74 3.43 8.20 -1.37
N GLU A 75 4.58 7.98 -0.73
CA GLU A 75 4.77 8.29 0.70
C GLU A 75 4.57 9.78 1.00
N GLU A 76 5.09 10.67 0.15
CA GLU A 76 4.93 12.11 0.32
C GLU A 76 3.48 12.56 0.12
N GLU A 77 2.82 12.07 -0.93
CA GLU A 77 1.42 12.40 -1.21
C GLU A 77 0.47 11.81 -0.16
N PHE A 78 0.69 10.55 0.21
CA PHE A 78 -0.11 9.89 1.24
C PHE A 78 0.02 10.59 2.60
N ALA A 79 1.24 11.00 2.99
CA ALA A 79 1.44 11.77 4.21
C ALA A 79 0.64 13.10 4.20
N LYS A 80 0.63 13.81 3.07
CA LYS A 80 -0.15 15.05 2.88
C LYS A 80 -1.66 14.78 3.01
N VAL A 81 -2.17 13.74 2.35
CA VAL A 81 -3.60 13.35 2.42
C VAL A 81 -4.02 13.00 3.84
N MET A 82 -3.18 12.27 4.57
CA MET A 82 -3.47 11.84 5.94
C MET A 82 -3.22 12.94 6.99
N GLY A 83 -2.66 14.09 6.61
CA GLY A 83 -2.34 15.18 7.53
C GLY A 83 -1.21 14.87 8.51
N VAL A 84 -0.29 13.97 8.15
CA VAL A 84 0.85 13.56 8.98
C VAL A 84 2.17 13.99 8.36
N LYS A 85 3.22 14.08 9.18
CA LYS A 85 4.55 14.49 8.72
C LYS A 85 5.28 13.39 7.93
N HIS A 86 5.04 12.13 8.27
CA HIS A 86 5.76 10.98 7.73
C HIS A 86 4.79 9.85 7.42
N ALA A 87 4.99 9.20 6.28
CA ALA A 87 4.40 7.91 5.92
C ALA A 87 5.52 6.98 5.43
N MET A 88 5.34 5.69 5.66
CA MET A 88 6.28 4.66 5.19
C MET A 88 5.49 3.50 4.60
N LEU A 89 5.84 3.11 3.39
CA LEU A 89 5.27 1.96 2.73
C LEU A 89 5.79 0.66 3.34
N CYS A 90 4.89 -0.31 3.44
CA CYS A 90 5.23 -1.69 3.76
C CYS A 90 4.33 -2.64 2.95
N ASN A 91 4.66 -3.93 2.95
CA ASN A 91 4.05 -4.90 2.03
C ASN A 91 2.62 -5.32 2.39
N SER A 92 2.07 -4.92 3.55
CA SER A 92 0.67 -5.18 3.92
C SER A 92 0.25 -4.37 5.15
N GLY A 93 -1.06 -4.23 5.38
CA GLY A 93 -1.58 -3.65 6.63
C GLY A 93 -1.17 -4.43 7.89
N SER A 94 -1.05 -5.76 7.80
CA SER A 94 -0.56 -6.60 8.90
C SER A 94 0.89 -6.29 9.26
N SER A 95 1.74 -6.05 8.25
CA SER A 95 3.13 -5.63 8.48
C SER A 95 3.21 -4.22 9.04
N ALA A 96 2.29 -3.32 8.67
CA ALA A 96 2.20 -1.99 9.28
C ALA A 96 1.94 -2.10 10.79
N ASN A 97 0.98 -2.93 11.21
CA ASN A 97 0.71 -3.18 12.63
C ASN A 97 1.93 -3.79 13.35
N LEU A 98 2.62 -4.75 12.70
CA LEU A 98 3.84 -5.33 13.26
C LEU A 98 4.93 -4.29 13.47
N LEU A 99 5.24 -3.50 12.44
CA LEU A 99 6.25 -2.45 12.51
C LEU A 99 5.89 -1.40 13.57
N ALA A 100 4.62 -1.00 13.66
CA ALA A 100 4.16 -0.03 14.65
C ALA A 100 4.41 -0.52 16.08
N VAL A 101 4.00 -1.75 16.42
CA VAL A 101 4.19 -2.29 17.78
C VAL A 101 5.67 -2.59 18.06
N SER A 102 6.38 -3.19 17.12
CA SER A 102 7.81 -3.51 17.31
C SER A 102 8.68 -2.26 17.46
N ALA A 103 8.35 -1.15 16.78
CA ALA A 103 9.08 0.10 16.93
C ALA A 103 8.99 0.67 18.36
N LEU A 104 7.90 0.39 19.08
CA LEU A 104 7.72 0.82 20.48
C LEU A 104 8.62 0.05 21.46
N LYS A 105 9.28 -1.05 21.04
CA LYS A 105 10.30 -1.74 21.82
C LYS A 105 11.71 -1.20 21.61
N SER A 106 11.87 -0.14 20.82
CA SER A 106 13.20 0.42 20.55
C SER A 106 13.82 1.02 21.81
N GLU A 107 15.06 0.62 22.12
CA GLU A 107 15.86 1.20 23.21
C GLU A 107 16.02 2.74 23.11
N ARG A 108 15.84 3.30 21.91
CA ARG A 108 15.85 4.75 21.68
C ARG A 108 14.72 5.48 22.41
N LEU A 109 13.70 4.77 22.87
CA LEU A 109 12.60 5.32 23.66
C LEU A 109 12.91 5.38 25.17
N GLY A 110 14.05 4.85 25.62
CA GLY A 110 14.48 4.83 27.01
C GLY A 110 13.45 4.11 27.90
N ASP A 111 13.14 4.69 29.05
CA ASP A 111 12.20 4.14 30.04
C ASP A 111 10.76 3.96 29.51
N ARG A 112 10.44 4.50 28.33
CA ARG A 112 9.13 4.34 27.68
C ARG A 112 9.08 3.21 26.66
N ALA A 113 10.20 2.54 26.41
CA ALA A 113 10.23 1.38 25.52
C ALA A 113 9.40 0.25 26.13
N LEU A 114 8.53 -0.37 25.33
CA LEU A 114 7.81 -1.56 25.74
C LEU A 114 8.79 -2.72 25.95
N VAL A 115 8.62 -3.45 27.04
CA VAL A 115 9.41 -4.64 27.39
C VAL A 115 8.53 -5.89 27.43
N ASP A 116 9.17 -7.06 27.45
CA ASP A 116 8.45 -8.33 27.57
C ASP A 116 7.55 -8.35 28.81
N GLY A 117 6.31 -8.77 28.63
CA GLY A 117 5.30 -8.82 29.69
C GLY A 117 4.48 -7.55 29.87
N ASP A 118 4.83 -6.43 29.23
CA ASP A 118 4.01 -5.22 29.25
C ASP A 118 2.64 -5.46 28.60
N GLU A 119 1.62 -4.80 29.13
CA GLU A 119 0.23 -4.95 28.70
C GLU A 119 -0.15 -3.97 27.59
N VAL A 120 -0.93 -4.45 26.61
CA VAL A 120 -1.51 -3.63 25.56
C VAL A 120 -3.02 -3.84 25.53
N ILE A 121 -3.76 -2.77 25.81
CA ILE A 121 -5.22 -2.78 25.79
C ILE A 121 -5.72 -2.87 24.34
N THR A 122 -6.67 -3.77 24.08
CA THR A 122 -7.25 -3.99 22.75
C THR A 122 -8.66 -4.59 22.84
N LEU A 123 -9.28 -4.90 21.70
CA LEU A 123 -10.61 -5.52 21.60
C LEU A 123 -10.51 -6.95 21.07
N ALA A 124 -11.38 -7.84 21.55
CA ALA A 124 -11.45 -9.22 21.06
C ALA A 124 -12.18 -9.31 19.70
N ALA A 125 -13.16 -8.43 19.46
CA ALA A 125 -13.91 -8.35 18.21
C ALA A 125 -13.19 -7.48 17.18
N GLY A 126 -12.24 -8.05 16.46
CA GLY A 126 -11.45 -7.32 15.47
C GLY A 126 -10.78 -8.23 14.43
N PHE A 127 -9.77 -7.69 13.75
CA PHE A 127 -8.96 -8.45 12.80
C PHE A 127 -7.71 -9.03 13.49
N PRO A 128 -7.31 -10.29 13.22
CA PRO A 128 -6.28 -10.97 14.00
C PRO A 128 -4.94 -10.24 14.02
N THR A 129 -4.54 -9.60 12.93
CA THR A 129 -3.24 -8.91 12.85
C THR A 129 -3.21 -7.55 13.55
N THR A 130 -4.30 -7.13 14.18
CA THR A 130 -4.29 -6.08 15.20
C THR A 130 -3.73 -6.59 16.53
N VAL A 131 -3.97 -7.86 16.88
CA VAL A 131 -3.54 -8.48 18.15
C VAL A 131 -2.23 -9.24 18.01
N ASN A 132 -2.00 -9.91 16.88
CA ASN A 132 -0.82 -10.76 16.68
C ASN A 132 0.51 -10.05 16.96
N PRO A 133 0.74 -8.79 16.54
CA PRO A 133 1.97 -8.08 16.88
C PRO A 133 2.24 -7.92 18.37
N ILE A 134 1.20 -7.79 19.20
CA ILE A 134 1.31 -7.71 20.66
C ILE A 134 1.97 -9.01 21.17
N VAL A 135 1.40 -10.16 20.78
CA VAL A 135 1.90 -11.48 21.18
C VAL A 135 3.28 -11.78 20.57
N GLN A 136 3.50 -11.46 19.29
CA GLN A 136 4.79 -11.66 18.61
C GLN A 136 5.92 -10.87 19.25
N ASN A 137 5.60 -9.72 19.84
CA ASN A 137 6.54 -8.90 20.61
C ASN A 137 6.58 -9.26 22.10
N ARG A 138 5.99 -10.40 22.51
CA ARG A 138 5.97 -10.90 23.90
C ARG A 138 5.31 -9.94 24.90
N LEU A 139 4.35 -9.15 24.39
CA LEU A 139 3.48 -8.30 25.18
C LEU A 139 2.19 -9.07 25.51
N VAL A 140 1.44 -8.58 26.50
CA VAL A 140 0.21 -9.22 26.97
C VAL A 140 -1.01 -8.44 26.47
N PRO A 141 -1.85 -9.00 25.58
CA PRO A 141 -3.09 -8.35 25.17
C PRO A 141 -4.10 -8.36 26.33
N VAL A 142 -4.65 -7.19 26.65
CA VAL A 142 -5.72 -7.03 27.65
C VAL A 142 -6.99 -6.61 26.93
N PHE A 143 -8.00 -7.49 26.94
CA PHE A 143 -9.23 -7.29 26.17
C PHE A 143 -10.28 -6.52 26.96
N ILE A 144 -10.93 -5.57 26.27
CA ILE A 144 -12.15 -4.89 26.72
C ILE A 144 -13.28 -5.25 25.76
N ASP A 145 -14.51 -5.31 26.27
CA ASP A 145 -15.70 -5.62 25.48
C ASP A 145 -16.08 -4.45 24.53
N CYS A 146 -16.79 -4.76 23.45
CA CYS A 146 -17.35 -3.77 22.53
C CYS A 146 -18.88 -3.66 22.70
N GLU A 147 -19.42 -2.44 22.65
CA GLU A 147 -20.86 -2.16 22.64
C GLU A 147 -21.44 -2.09 21.22
#